data_AF-A0A1E5V4Q7-F1
#
_entry.id   AF-A0A1E5V4Q7-F1
#
_cell.length_a   1.000
_cell.length_b   1.000
_cell.length_c   1.000
_cell.angle_alpha   90.00
_cell.angle_beta   90.00
_cell.angle_gamma   90.00
#
_symmetry.space_group_name_H-M   'P 1'
#
loop_
_entity.id
_entity.type
_entity.pdbx_description
1 polymer ?
#
loop_
_entity_poly.entity_id
_entity_poly.type
_entity_poly.pdbx_seq_one_letter_code
_entity_poly.pdbx_strand_id
1 'polypeptide(L)'
;MNVFRFAGDMTHLLSVVVLLLKIHTIKSCAGISLKTQELYALVFAARYLDLFVHFVMWAFSIYLEAVAIFPQLVLLQRTRNIDNLTGQYVFFLGAYRVLYILNWIYRYFTEPQFVHWISWVAGIVQTLLYADFFYYYIMSWKNNVRLELPA
;
A
#
# COMPACT_ATOMS: atom_id res chain seq x y z
N MET A 1 -2.71 18.56 11.03
CA MET A 1 -3.25 17.23 10.68
C MET A 1 -4.54 17.45 9.91
N ASN A 2 -4.69 16.87 8.73
CA ASN A 2 -5.85 17.05 7.85
C ASN A 2 -6.61 15.73 7.69
N VAL A 3 -7.91 15.80 7.37
CA VAL A 3 -8.82 14.64 7.36
C VAL A 3 -8.33 13.52 6.44
N PHE A 4 -7.77 13.86 5.28
CA PHE A 4 -7.24 12.89 4.33
C PHE A 4 -6.03 12.11 4.88
N ARG A 5 -5.15 12.78 5.64
CA ARG A 5 -3.99 12.12 6.26
C ARG A 5 -4.45 11.17 7.35
N PHE A 6 -5.32 11.64 8.22
CA PHE A 6 -5.88 10.82 9.29
C PHE A 6 -6.60 9.59 8.74
N ALA A 7 -7.48 9.77 7.73
CA ALA A 7 -8.17 8.67 7.08
C ALA A 7 -7.19 7.71 6.38
N GLY A 8 -6.14 8.24 5.73
CA GLY A 8 -5.06 7.44 5.16
C GLY A 8 -4.36 6.57 6.21
N ASP A 9 -3.95 7.17 7.32
CA ASP A 9 -3.28 6.45 8.41
C ASP A 9 -4.17 5.35 9.00
N MET A 10 -5.46 5.62 9.20
CA MET A 10 -6.41 4.63 9.69
C MET A 10 -6.64 3.51 8.67
N THR A 11 -6.69 3.83 7.37
CA THR A 11 -6.83 2.83 6.30
C THR A 11 -5.59 1.94 6.20
N HIS A 12 -4.40 2.53 6.37
CA HIS A 12 -3.15 1.77 6.41
C HIS A 12 -3.13 0.83 7.62
N LEU A 13 -3.51 1.32 8.80
CA LEU A 13 -3.62 0.48 10.00
C LEU A 13 -4.64 -0.65 9.80
N LEU A 14 -5.79 -0.35 9.19
CA LEU A 14 -6.82 -1.33 8.88
C LEU A 14 -6.27 -2.45 7.97
N SER A 15 -5.45 -2.11 6.97
CA SER A 15 -4.83 -3.12 6.10
C SER A 15 -3.95 -4.10 6.87
N VAL A 16 -3.16 -3.60 7.84
CA VAL A 16 -2.31 -4.42 8.71
C VAL A 16 -3.17 -5.30 9.62
N VAL A 17 -4.24 -4.74 10.19
CA VAL A 17 -5.18 -5.50 11.03
C VAL A 17 -5.86 -6.61 10.23
N VAL A 18 -6.32 -6.35 9.00
CA VAL A 18 -6.92 -7.37 8.13
C VAL A 18 -5.93 -8.49 7.83
N LEU A 19 -4.67 -8.17 7.57
CA LEU A 19 -3.62 -9.16 7.36
C LEU A 19 -3.40 -10.03 8.61
N LEU A 20 -3.33 -9.42 9.80
CA LEU A 20 -3.17 -10.15 11.05
C LEU A 20 -4.39 -11.03 11.36
N LEU A 21 -5.61 -10.53 11.12
CA LEU A 21 -6.85 -11.29 11.26
C LEU A 21 -6.88 -12.49 10.33
N LYS A 22 -6.44 -12.33 9.07
CA LYS A 22 -6.29 -13.42 8.10
C LYS A 22 -5.36 -14.50 8.64
N ILE A 23 -4.17 -14.13 9.10
CA ILE A 23 -3.19 -15.09 9.64
C ILE A 23 -3.74 -15.78 10.88
N HIS A 24 -4.39 -15.04 11.78
CA HIS A 24 -4.92 -15.60 13.02
C HIS A 24 -6.12 -16.52 12.80
N THR A 25 -7.02 -16.19 11.87
CA THR A 25 -8.26 -16.93 11.62
C THR A 25 -8.02 -18.14 10.75
N ILE A 26 -7.26 -18.00 9.65
CA ILE A 26 -6.99 -19.07 8.69
C ILE A 26 -5.83 -19.97 9.17
N LYS A 27 -5.02 -19.51 10.14
CA LYS A 27 -3.80 -20.21 10.61
C LYS A 27 -2.84 -20.56 9.45
N SER A 28 -2.87 -19.78 8.37
CA SER A 28 -2.06 -19.98 7.18
C SER A 28 -1.62 -18.66 6.59
N CYS A 29 -0.37 -18.61 6.10
CA CYS A 29 0.21 -17.48 5.38
C CYS A 29 0.14 -17.65 3.85
N ALA A 30 -0.58 -18.66 3.34
CA ALA A 30 -0.77 -18.85 1.89
C ALA A 30 -1.32 -17.57 1.23
N GLY A 31 -0.79 -17.23 0.05
CA GLY A 31 -1.17 -16.01 -0.68
C GLY A 31 -0.53 -14.70 -0.18
N ILE A 32 0.32 -14.75 0.85
CA ILE A 32 1.06 -13.58 1.36
C ILE A 32 2.55 -13.70 1.01
N SER A 33 3.12 -12.65 0.43
CA SER A 33 4.51 -12.60 0.00
C SER A 33 5.44 -12.21 1.16
N LEU A 34 6.30 -13.13 1.59
CA LEU A 34 7.30 -12.87 2.64
C LEU A 34 8.21 -11.70 2.25
N LYS A 35 8.66 -11.64 0.99
CA LYS A 35 9.50 -10.55 0.48
C LYS A 35 8.85 -9.18 0.66
N THR A 36 7.53 -9.10 0.47
CA THR A 36 6.79 -7.85 0.66
C THR A 36 6.78 -7.46 2.14
N GLN A 37 6.58 -8.41 3.05
CA GLN A 37 6.60 -8.15 4.49
C GLN A 37 7.99 -7.70 4.97
N GLU A 38 9.05 -8.33 4.48
CA GLU A 38 10.44 -7.92 4.76
C GLU A 38 10.71 -6.49 4.25
N LEU A 39 10.26 -6.15 3.03
CA LEU A 39 10.41 -4.81 2.48
C LEU A 39 9.63 -3.76 3.28
N TYR A 40 8.38 -4.04 3.67
CA TYR A 40 7.62 -3.13 4.54
C TYR A 40 8.23 -2.98 5.93
N ALA A 41 8.78 -4.06 6.51
CA ALA A 41 9.51 -3.97 7.77
C ALA A 41 10.74 -3.05 7.64
N LEU A 42 11.50 -3.15 6.54
CA LEU A 42 12.61 -2.26 6.23
C LEU A 42 12.17 -0.80 6.02
N VAL A 43 11.03 -0.57 5.34
CA VAL A 43 10.44 0.77 5.21
C VAL A 43 10.18 1.39 6.57
N PHE A 44 9.53 0.66 7.48
CA PHE A 44 9.23 1.16 8.82
C PHE A 44 10.51 1.34 9.65
N ALA A 45 11.46 0.42 9.56
CA ALA A 45 12.75 0.55 10.21
C ALA A 45 13.47 1.82 9.76
N ALA A 46 13.62 2.04 8.45
CA ALA A 46 14.27 3.23 7.91
C ALA A 46 13.51 4.53 8.25
N ARG A 47 12.18 4.48 8.34
CA ARG A 47 11.34 5.64 8.67
C ARG A 47 11.38 6.02 10.15
N TYR A 48 11.54 5.06 11.06
CA TYR A 48 11.46 5.29 12.50
C TYR A 48 12.81 5.27 13.22
N LEU A 49 13.81 4.54 12.72
CA LEU A 49 15.17 4.50 13.29
C LEU A 49 16.03 5.68 12.83
N ASP A 50 15.42 6.86 12.67
CA ASP A 50 16.02 8.01 12.04
C ASP A 50 17.05 8.74 12.92
N LEU A 51 18.08 8.01 13.34
CA LEU A 51 19.02 8.42 14.39
C LEU A 51 20.21 9.24 13.88
N PHE A 52 20.61 9.09 12.61
CA PHE A 52 21.87 9.70 12.11
C PHE A 52 21.83 10.29 10.70
N VAL A 53 20.86 9.92 9.83
CA VAL A 53 20.83 10.38 8.43
C VAL A 53 19.40 10.70 7.94
N HIS A 54 18.79 11.73 8.55
CA HIS A 54 17.38 12.12 8.37
C HIS A 54 16.91 12.21 6.93
N PHE A 55 17.64 12.93 6.07
CA PHE A 55 17.17 13.12 4.70
C PHE A 55 17.28 11.85 3.83
N VAL A 56 18.36 11.09 3.98
CA VAL A 56 18.63 9.90 3.15
C VAL A 56 17.69 8.76 3.56
N MET A 57 17.53 8.50 4.85
CA MET A 57 16.64 7.44 5.34
C MET A 57 15.18 7.73 5.04
N TRP A 58 14.77 9.00 5.16
CA TRP A 58 13.44 9.44 4.74
C TRP A 58 13.18 9.18 3.25
N ALA A 59 14.06 9.68 2.36
CA ALA A 59 13.90 9.51 0.92
C ALA A 59 13.95 8.02 0.51
N PHE A 60 14.89 7.26 1.08
CA PHE A 60 15.00 5.82 0.88
C PHE A 60 13.71 5.09 1.27
N SER A 61 13.14 5.40 2.45
CA SER A 61 11.90 4.77 2.90
C SER A 61 10.74 5.03 1.94
N ILE A 62 10.65 6.22 1.34
CA ILE A 62 9.60 6.58 0.38
C ILE A 62 9.75 5.81 -0.93
N TYR A 63 10.96 5.75 -1.48
CA TYR A 63 11.21 4.99 -2.71
C TYR A 63 11.01 3.49 -2.50
N LEU A 64 11.47 2.95 -1.37
CA LEU A 64 11.31 1.55 -1.03
C LEU A 64 9.83 1.18 -0.85
N GLU A 65 9.05 2.01 -0.16
CA GLU A 65 7.61 1.80 0.04
C GLU A 65 6.84 1.76 -1.29
N ALA A 66 7.25 2.58 -2.27
CA ALA A 66 6.62 2.63 -3.57
C ALA A 66 6.73 1.30 -4.33
N VAL A 67 7.85 0.59 -4.18
CA VAL A 67 8.10 -0.69 -4.88
C VAL A 67 7.87 -1.93 -4.00
N ALA A 68 7.73 -1.75 -2.68
CA ALA A 68 7.63 -2.85 -1.71
C ALA A 68 6.46 -3.81 -1.98
N ILE A 69 5.37 -3.32 -2.58
CA ILE A 69 4.20 -4.13 -2.91
C ILE A 69 4.40 -5.06 -4.10
N PHE A 70 5.37 -4.78 -4.97
CA PHE A 70 5.55 -5.49 -6.24
C PHE A 70 5.60 -7.03 -6.10
N PRO A 71 6.34 -7.62 -5.14
CA PRO A 71 6.38 -9.07 -4.96
C PRO A 71 5.03 -9.67 -4.53
N GLN A 72 4.18 -8.92 -3.84
CA GLN A 72 2.83 -9.35 -3.47
C GLN A 72 1.91 -9.37 -4.68
N LEU A 73 1.95 -8.33 -5.53
CA LEU A 73 1.13 -8.30 -6.75
C LEU A 73 1.51 -9.43 -7.71
N VAL A 74 2.81 -9.67 -7.91
CA VAL A 74 3.30 -10.80 -8.72
C VAL A 74 2.86 -12.15 -8.13
N LEU A 75 2.87 -12.28 -6.79
CA LEU A 75 2.37 -13.49 -6.14
C LEU A 75 0.87 -13.69 -6.40
N LEU A 76 0.07 -12.62 -6.36
CA LEU A 76 -1.36 -12.68 -6.66
C LEU A 76 -1.65 -13.01 -8.13
N GLN A 77 -0.85 -12.50 -9.07
CA GLN A 77 -0.97 -12.86 -10.50
C GLN A 77 -0.66 -14.35 -10.73
N ARG A 78 0.33 -14.89 -10.02
CA ARG A 78 0.67 -16.32 -10.07
C ARG A 78 -0.35 -17.20 -9.35
N THR A 79 -0.90 -16.68 -8.25
CA THR A 79 -1.87 -17.37 -7.40
C THR A 79 -3.27 -17.03 -7.90
N ARG A 80 -3.75 -17.73 -8.92
CA ARG A 80 -5.05 -17.48 -9.56
C ARG A 80 -6.27 -17.57 -8.63
N ASN A 81 -6.11 -18.11 -7.43
CA ASN A 81 -7.18 -18.18 -6.44
C ASN A 81 -6.82 -17.29 -5.23
N ILE A 82 -7.33 -16.07 -5.24
CA ILE A 82 -7.05 -15.08 -4.20
C ILE A 82 -8.18 -15.11 -3.16
N ASP A 83 -7.83 -15.38 -1.91
CA ASP A 83 -8.78 -15.30 -0.81
C ASP A 83 -9.29 -13.87 -0.60
N ASN A 84 -10.57 -13.73 -0.24
CA ASN A 84 -11.21 -12.43 -0.04
C ASN A 84 -10.45 -11.55 0.97
N LEU A 85 -9.96 -12.11 2.08
CA LEU A 85 -9.19 -11.36 3.08
C LEU A 85 -7.86 -10.84 2.52
N THR A 86 -7.18 -11.63 1.67
CA THR A 86 -5.94 -11.20 1.00
C THR A 86 -6.23 -10.06 0.03
N GLY A 87 -7.33 -10.17 -0.75
CA GLY A 87 -7.78 -9.09 -1.63
C GLY A 87 -8.13 -7.80 -0.86
N GLN A 88 -8.85 -7.91 0.25
CA GLN A 88 -9.20 -6.77 1.11
C GLN A 88 -7.97 -6.10 1.72
N TYR A 89 -6.99 -6.89 2.18
CA TYR A 89 -5.71 -6.37 2.68
C TYR A 89 -5.02 -5.51 1.61
N VAL A 90 -4.82 -6.04 0.40
CA VAL A 90 -4.16 -5.31 -0.69
C VAL A 90 -4.98 -4.10 -1.14
N PHE A 91 -6.31 -4.21 -1.11
CA PHE A 91 -7.21 -3.08 -1.41
C PHE A 91 -7.06 -1.93 -0.42
N PHE A 92 -7.11 -2.18 0.89
CA PHE A 92 -6.91 -1.14 1.90
C PHE A 92 -5.49 -0.57 1.85
N LEU A 93 -4.51 -1.41 1.55
CA LEU A 93 -3.13 -0.98 1.36
C LEU A 93 -2.96 -0.08 0.11
N GLY A 94 -3.71 -0.31 -0.97
CA GLY A 94 -3.75 0.65 -2.08
C GLY A 94 -4.52 1.92 -1.72
N ALA A 95 -5.64 1.78 -0.99
CA ALA A 95 -6.57 2.87 -0.72
C ALA A 95 -5.97 3.96 0.16
N TYR A 96 -5.13 3.61 1.15
CA TYR A 96 -4.43 4.64 1.93
C TYR A 96 -3.56 5.52 1.03
N ARG A 97 -2.96 4.96 -0.03
CA ARG A 97 -2.08 5.71 -0.92
C ARG A 97 -2.87 6.75 -1.72
N VAL A 98 -4.06 6.37 -2.20
CA VAL A 98 -4.97 7.31 -2.86
C VAL A 98 -5.37 8.45 -1.93
N LEU A 99 -5.69 8.15 -0.66
CA LEU A 99 -5.97 9.18 0.36
C LEU A 99 -4.78 10.10 0.62
N TYR A 100 -3.56 9.56 0.58
CA TYR A 100 -2.32 10.35 0.70
C TYR A 100 -2.06 11.25 -0.53
N ILE A 101 -2.43 10.82 -1.74
CA ILE A 101 -2.37 11.69 -2.91
C ILE A 101 -3.38 12.85 -2.77
N LEU A 102 -4.62 12.55 -2.37
CA LEU A 102 -5.62 13.59 -2.07
C LEU A 102 -5.13 14.54 -0.98
N ASN A 103 -4.41 14.01 0.02
CA ASN A 103 -3.77 14.81 1.04
C ASN A 103 -2.77 15.82 0.46
N TRP A 104 -1.88 15.36 -0.42
CA TRP A 104 -0.87 16.23 -1.02
C TRP A 104 -1.49 17.28 -1.95
N ILE A 105 -2.52 16.91 -2.71
CA ILE A 105 -3.30 17.84 -3.52
C ILE A 105 -3.91 18.92 -2.62
N TYR A 106 -4.58 18.53 -1.53
CA TYR A 106 -5.16 19.47 -0.58
C TYR A 106 -4.10 20.42 -0.01
N ARG A 107 -2.96 19.90 0.46
CA ARG A 107 -1.88 20.70 1.03
C ARG A 107 -1.24 21.64 0.02
N TYR A 108 -1.11 21.23 -1.24
CA TYR A 108 -0.60 22.07 -2.32
C TYR A 108 -1.44 23.35 -2.51
N PHE A 109 -2.77 23.26 -2.34
CA PHE A 109 -3.66 24.42 -2.45
C PHE A 109 -3.76 25.25 -1.16
N THR A 110 -3.62 24.63 0.01
CA THR A 110 -3.84 25.33 1.29
C THR A 110 -2.57 25.88 1.93
N GLU A 111 -1.40 25.29 1.66
CA GLU A 111 -0.13 25.67 2.30
C GLU A 111 0.81 26.35 1.28
N PRO A 112 1.26 27.59 1.53
CA PRO A 112 2.24 28.24 0.66
C PRO A 112 3.57 27.49 0.67
N GLN A 113 4.18 27.31 -0.50
CA GLN A 113 5.46 26.60 -0.74
C GLN A 113 5.49 25.08 -0.46
N PHE A 114 4.34 24.39 -0.40
CA PHE A 114 4.31 22.94 -0.21
C PHE A 114 4.61 22.15 -1.50
N VAL A 115 5.89 21.85 -1.77
CA VAL A 115 6.29 21.00 -2.91
C VAL A 115 7.38 20.00 -2.51
N HIS A 116 6.97 18.79 -2.13
CA HIS A 116 7.88 17.65 -1.92
C HIS A 116 7.83 16.69 -3.12
N TRP A 117 8.57 17.04 -4.18
CA TRP A 117 8.54 16.30 -5.46
C TRP A 117 8.84 14.80 -5.31
N ILE A 118 9.70 14.40 -4.36
CA ILE A 118 10.03 12.99 -4.07
C ILE A 118 8.77 12.21 -3.69
N SER A 119 7.93 12.75 -2.81
CA SER A 119 6.70 12.11 -2.36
C SER A 119 5.70 11.96 -3.52
N TRP A 120 5.59 12.98 -4.38
CA TRP A 120 4.72 12.94 -5.57
C TRP A 120 5.15 11.87 -6.57
N VAL A 121 6.43 11.84 -6.94
CA VAL A 121 6.96 10.87 -7.91
C VAL A 121 6.78 9.44 -7.37
N ALA A 122 7.20 9.19 -6.13
CA ALA A 122 7.07 7.87 -5.52
C ALA A 122 5.60 7.45 -5.36
N GLY A 123 4.72 8.37 -4.97
CA GLY A 123 3.29 8.09 -4.84
C GLY A 123 2.61 7.78 -6.16
N ILE A 124 3.00 8.45 -7.26
CA ILE A 124 2.53 8.12 -8.61
C ILE A 124 2.98 6.72 -9.00
N VAL A 125 4.27 6.41 -8.85
CA VAL A 125 4.82 5.07 -9.14
C VAL A 125 4.05 4.00 -8.37
N GLN A 126 3.86 4.19 -7.06
CA GLN A 126 3.14 3.23 -6.24
C GLN A 126 1.68 3.09 -6.70
N THR A 127 1.00 4.18 -7.03
CA THR A 127 -0.41 4.14 -7.47
C THR A 127 -0.58 3.44 -8.81
N LEU A 128 0.35 3.64 -9.75
CA LEU A 128 0.36 2.94 -11.03
C LEU A 128 0.52 1.42 -10.84
N LEU A 129 1.35 0.98 -9.89
CA LEU A 129 1.49 -0.44 -9.56
C LEU A 129 0.18 -1.05 -9.04
N TYR A 130 -0.63 -0.28 -8.29
CA TYR A 130 -1.94 -0.74 -7.80
C TYR A 130 -3.07 -0.65 -8.82
N ALA A 131 -2.89 0.08 -9.93
CA ALA A 131 -3.98 0.39 -10.87
C ALA A 131 -4.62 -0.87 -11.47
N ASP A 132 -3.79 -1.82 -11.93
CA ASP A 132 -4.24 -3.09 -12.49
C ASP A 132 -5.04 -3.91 -11.44
N PHE A 133 -4.48 -4.03 -10.23
CA PHE A 133 -5.16 -4.71 -9.13
C PHE A 133 -6.52 -4.09 -8.81
N PHE A 134 -6.62 -2.76 -8.73
CA PHE A 134 -7.89 -2.09 -8.43
C PHE A 134 -8.95 -2.33 -9.50
N TYR A 135 -8.55 -2.33 -10.78
CA TYR A 135 -9.45 -2.61 -11.88
C TYR A 135 -10.10 -3.99 -11.73
N TYR A 136 -9.29 -5.04 -11.55
CA TYR A 136 -9.79 -6.41 -11.38
C TYR A 136 -10.55 -6.61 -10.07
N TYR A 137 -10.12 -5.95 -8.98
CA TYR A 137 -10.82 -5.99 -7.70
C TYR A 137 -12.24 -5.43 -7.80
N ILE A 138 -12.40 -4.24 -8.40
CA ILE A 138 -13.71 -3.61 -8.57
C ILE A 138 -14.60 -4.43 -9.50
N MET A 139 -14.03 -5.00 -10.57
CA MET A 139 -14.77 -5.88 -11.49
C MET A 139 -15.25 -7.16 -10.80
N SER A 140 -14.39 -7.81 -10.02
CA SER A 140 -14.73 -8.99 -9.22
C SER A 140 -15.85 -8.68 -8.22
N TRP A 141 -15.75 -7.55 -7.52
CA TRP A 141 -16.76 -7.11 -6.55
C TRP A 141 -18.12 -6.81 -7.20
N LYS A 142 -18.14 -6.07 -8.32
CA LYS A 142 -19.40 -5.75 -9.04
C LYS A 142 -20.11 -6.98 -9.57
N ASN A 143 -19.34 -7.95 -10.08
CA ASN A 143 -19.90 -9.15 -10.69
C ASN A 143 -20.13 -10.30 -9.67
N ASN A 144 -19.79 -10.09 -8.39
CA ASN A 144 -19.79 -11.13 -7.35
C ASN A 144 -19.03 -12.40 -7.75
N VAL A 145 -17.97 -12.25 -8.57
CA VAL A 145 -17.08 -13.35 -8.97
C VAL A 145 -15.83 -13.34 -8.11
N ARG A 146 -15.15 -14.48 -8.01
CA ARG A 146 -13.87 -14.57 -7.28
C ARG A 146 -12.82 -13.68 -7.95
N LEU A 147 -11.93 -13.11 -7.14
CA LEU A 147 -10.86 -12.26 -7.63
C LEU A 147 -9.79 -13.11 -8.32
N GLU A 148 -9.64 -12.91 -9.62
CA GLU A 148 -8.59 -13.51 -10.43
C GLU A 148 -7.88 -12.39 -11.18
N LEU A 149 -6.54 -12.37 -11.09
CA LEU A 149 -5.71 -11.44 -11.84
C LEU A 149 -5.25 -12.10 -13.15
N PRO A 150 -5.10 -11.33 -14.24
CA PRO A 150 -4.53 -11.84 -15.48
C PRO A 150 -3.07 -12.27 -15.24
N ALA A 151 -2.64 -13.29 -15.99
CA ALA A 151 -1.29 -13.86 -15.93
C ALA A 151 -0.29 -13.05 -16.74
#